data_AF-A0A7C7E7K5-F1
#
_entry.id   AF-A0A7C7E7K5-F1
#
_cell.length_a   1.000
_cell.length_b   1.000
_cell.length_c   1.000
_cell.angle_alpha   90.00
_cell.angle_beta   90.00
_cell.angle_gamma   90.00
#
_symmetry.space_group_name_H-M   'P 1'
#
loop_
_entity.id
_entity.type
_entity.pdbx_description
1 polymer ?
#
loop_
_entity_poly.entity_id
_entity_poly.type
_entity_poly.pdbx_seq_one_letter_code
_entity_poly.pdbx_strand_id
1 'polypeptide(L)'
;MYTAVKLRTGFYETTCYFMEVKNEQVVLSPCNPEPARDTVIIDKDYLISVFLTRSKLPELSFETTDGLYICILGPDLNIYKLLTSLENALDVKVVVRTP
;
A
#
# COMPACT_ATOMS: atom_id res chain seq x y z
N MET A 1 9.30 -7.14 -6.17
CA MET A 1 9.24 -7.86 -4.87
C MET A 1 7.78 -7.92 -4.51
N TYR A 2 7.21 -9.10 -4.26
CA TYR A 2 5.80 -9.25 -3.91
C TYR A 2 5.64 -9.24 -2.40
N THR A 3 4.72 -8.42 -1.90
CA THR A 3 4.46 -8.27 -0.48
C THR A 3 2.97 -8.43 -0.23
N ALA A 4 2.57 -9.44 0.53
CA ALA A 4 1.17 -9.64 0.89
C ALA A 4 0.73 -8.56 1.88
N VAL A 5 -0.32 -7.82 1.54
CA VAL A 5 -0.97 -6.80 2.36
C VAL A 5 -2.46 -7.05 2.40
N LYS A 6 -3.14 -6.51 3.41
CA LYS A 6 -4.60 -6.43 3.39
C LYS A 6 -5.02 -5.02 3.00
N LEU A 7 -5.63 -4.86 1.84
CA LEU A 7 -6.19 -3.59 1.40
C LEU A 7 -7.56 -3.39 2.04
N ARG A 8 -7.75 -2.26 2.71
CA ARG A 8 -9.05 -1.82 3.22
C ARG A 8 -9.74 -0.96 2.16
N THR A 9 -10.82 -1.47 1.58
CA THR A 9 -11.69 -0.73 0.66
C THR A 9 -13.02 -0.44 1.36
N GLY A 10 -13.26 0.81 1.77
CA GLY A 10 -14.48 1.18 2.50
C GLY A 10 -14.49 0.80 3.98
N PHE A 11 -15.69 0.71 4.57
CA PHE A 11 -15.88 0.70 6.03
C PHE A 11 -15.57 -0.64 6.74
N TYR A 12 -15.61 -1.80 6.05
CA TYR A 12 -15.50 -3.11 6.74
C TYR A 12 -14.72 -4.21 6.01
N GLU A 13 -14.47 -4.11 4.71
CA GLU A 13 -13.84 -5.21 3.98
C GLU A 13 -12.32 -5.01 3.86
N THR A 14 -11.57 -6.03 4.31
CA THR A 14 -10.12 -6.11 4.13
C THR A 14 -9.80 -7.33 3.27
N THR A 15 -9.30 -7.09 2.07
CA THR A 15 -9.01 -8.12 1.09
C THR A 15 -7.49 -8.30 0.96
N CYS A 16 -7.02 -9.54 0.77
CA CYS A 16 -5.60 -9.80 0.52
C CYS A 16 -5.19 -9.35 -0.88
N TYR A 17 -4.12 -8.56 -0.95
CA TYR A 17 -3.45 -8.16 -2.19
C TYR A 17 -1.95 -8.43 -2.11
N PHE A 18 -1.34 -8.76 -3.23
CA PHE A 18 0.09 -8.66 -3.44
C PHE A 18 0.44 -7.24 -3.90
N MET A 19 1.17 -6.53 -3.05
CA MET A 19 1.81 -5.26 -3.38
C MET A 19 3.11 -5.51 -4.12
N GLU A 20 3.25 -4.85 -5.25
CA GLU A 20 4.48 -4.73 -6.01
C GLU A 20 4.77 -3.25 -6.25
N VAL A 21 6.01 -2.85 -6.01
CA VAL A 21 6.49 -1.49 -6.30
C VAL A 21 7.43 -1.59 -7.50
N LYS A 22 7.04 -0.98 -8.63
CA LYS A 22 7.81 -0.99 -9.89
C LYS A 22 7.43 0.19 -10.77
N ASN A 23 8.35 0.64 -11.61
CA ASN A 23 8.09 1.64 -12.67
C ASN A 23 7.30 2.87 -12.17
N GLU A 24 7.72 3.46 -11.05
CA GLU A 24 7.05 4.63 -10.47
C GLU A 24 5.57 4.40 -10.05
N GLN A 25 5.20 3.14 -9.84
CA GLN A 25 3.86 2.72 -9.47
C GLN A 25 3.87 1.74 -8.30
N VAL A 26 2.77 1.73 -7.56
CA VAL A 26 2.39 0.64 -6.65
C VAL A 26 1.25 -0.13 -7.29
N VAL A 27 1.47 -1.41 -7.54
CA VAL A 27 0.48 -2.33 -8.08
C VAL A 27 0.02 -3.26 -6.97
N LEU A 28 -1.28 -3.27 -6.70
CA LEU A 28 -1.93 -4.17 -5.76
C LEU A 28 -2.76 -5.17 -6.57
N SER A 29 -2.27 -6.40 -6.69
CA SER A 29 -2.98 -7.49 -7.37
C SER A 29 -3.69 -8.37 -6.35
N PRO A 30 -4.96 -8.77 -6.52
CA PRO A 30 -5.65 -9.59 -5.53
C PRO A 30 -4.97 -10.95 -5.34
N CYS A 31 -4.85 -11.41 -4.09
CA CYS A 31 -4.21 -12.71 -3.79
C CYS A 31 -5.03 -13.90 -4.32
N ASN A 32 -6.33 -13.72 -4.49
CA ASN A 32 -7.23 -14.72 -5.05
C ASN A 32 -8.00 -14.08 -6.22
N PRO A 33 -7.87 -14.58 -7.46
CA PRO A 33 -8.55 -14.04 -8.62
C PRO A 33 -10.03 -14.44 -8.60
N GLU A 34 -10.80 -13.83 -7.71
CA GLU A 34 -12.25 -13.81 -7.83
C GLU A 34 -12.64 -12.77 -8.89
N PRO A 35 -13.66 -13.03 -9.72
CA PRO A 35 -14.00 -12.20 -10.89
C PRO A 35 -14.45 -10.77 -10.56
N ALA A 36 -14.54 -10.40 -9.28
CA ALA A 36 -14.97 -9.10 -8.79
C ALA A 36 -13.84 -8.24 -8.18
N ARG A 37 -12.59 -8.69 -8.23
CA ARG A 37 -11.46 -7.96 -7.62
C ARG A 37 -10.50 -7.47 -8.70
N ASP A 38 -10.55 -6.17 -8.95
CA ASP A 38 -9.64 -5.51 -9.87
C ASP A 38 -8.28 -5.25 -9.24
N THR A 39 -7.25 -5.25 -10.09
CA THR A 39 -5.92 -4.77 -9.73
C THR A 39 -5.99 -3.26 -9.49
N VAL A 40 -5.50 -2.80 -8.34
CA VAL A 40 -5.36 -1.38 -8.05
C VAL A 40 -3.97 -0.91 -8.46
N ILE A 41 -3.90 0.15 -9.25
CA ILE A 41 -2.65 0.77 -9.67
C ILE A 41 -2.62 2.18 -9.11
N ILE A 42 -1.60 2.48 -8.30
CA ILE A 42 -1.35 3.81 -7.75
C ILE A 42 -0.11 4.34 -8.45
N ASP A 43 -0.33 5.31 -9.34
CA ASP A 43 0.75 5.99 -10.04
C ASP A 43 1.28 7.16 -9.21
N LYS A 44 2.59 7.40 -9.30
CA LYS A 44 3.26 8.55 -8.69
C LYS A 44 2.61 9.87 -9.09
N ASP A 45 2.16 10.03 -10.33
CA ASP A 45 1.57 11.28 -10.81
C ASP A 45 0.24 11.63 -10.12
N TYR A 46 -0.48 10.63 -9.60
CA TYR A 46 -1.73 10.82 -8.85
C TYR A 46 -1.55 10.72 -7.34
N LEU A 47 -0.31 10.49 -6.88
CA LEU A 47 0.02 10.30 -5.47
C LEU A 47 0.22 11.66 -4.80
N ILE A 48 -0.59 11.95 -3.78
CA ILE A 48 -0.49 13.15 -2.97
C ILE A 48 0.50 12.93 -1.83
N SER A 49 0.37 11.81 -1.11
CA SER A 49 1.21 11.53 0.05
C SER A 49 1.17 10.06 0.47
N VAL A 50 2.20 9.64 1.22
CA VAL A 50 2.30 8.28 1.78
C VAL A 50 2.56 8.36 3.28
N PHE A 51 1.74 7.65 4.06
CA PHE A 51 1.83 7.62 5.52
C PHE A 51 2.02 6.20 6.04
N LEU A 52 2.94 6.01 6.98
CA LEU A 52 3.03 4.78 7.78
C LEU A 52 2.53 5.08 9.20
N THR A 53 1.41 4.48 9.59
CA THR A 53 0.91 4.52 10.97
C THR A 53 1.45 3.31 11.73
N ARG A 54 2.32 3.57 12.73
CA ARG A 54 2.86 2.51 13.59
C ARG A 54 1.88 2.17 14.70
N SER A 55 0.99 1.22 14.44
CA SER A 55 0.07 0.65 15.44
C SER A 55 0.37 -0.84 15.69
N LYS A 56 -0.48 -1.53 16.46
CA LYS A 56 -0.41 -2.99 16.66
C LYS A 56 -0.42 -3.76 15.33
N LEU A 57 -1.12 -3.24 14.34
CA LEU A 57 -1.08 -3.68 12.95
C LEU A 57 -0.65 -2.49 12.11
N PRO A 58 0.62 -2.42 11.67
CA PRO A 58 1.11 -1.26 10.92
C PRO A 58 0.26 -1.02 9.66
N GLU A 59 -0.12 0.22 9.42
CA GLU A 59 -0.95 0.61 8.27
C GLU A 59 -0.15 1.55 7.37
N LEU A 60 -0.08 1.21 6.09
CA LEU A 60 0.49 2.05 5.05
C LEU A 60 -0.64 2.65 4.24
N SER A 61 -0.73 3.98 4.25
CA SER A 61 -1.78 4.72 3.58
C SER A 61 -1.21 5.47 2.38
N PHE A 62 -1.86 5.33 1.23
CA PHE A 62 -1.57 6.07 0.01
C PHE A 62 -2.73 7.02 -0.25
N GLU A 63 -2.46 8.31 -0.09
CA GLU A 63 -3.39 9.36 -0.43
C GLU A 63 -3.18 9.73 -1.89
N THR A 64 -4.22 9.62 -2.69
CA THR A 64 -4.24 9.91 -4.12
C THR A 64 -5.31 10.94 -4.43
N THR A 65 -5.29 11.51 -5.63
CA THR A 65 -6.35 12.42 -6.10
C THR A 65 -7.74 11.80 -6.06
N ASP A 66 -7.84 10.47 -6.23
CA ASP A 66 -9.11 9.75 -6.34
C ASP A 66 -9.57 9.12 -5.01
N GLY A 67 -8.70 9.11 -3.99
CA GLY A 67 -9.05 8.58 -2.68
C GLY A 67 -7.87 8.09 -1.85
N LEU A 68 -8.19 7.37 -0.78
CA LEU A 68 -7.25 6.87 0.21
C LEU A 68 -7.22 5.34 0.19
N TYR A 69 -6.06 4.77 -0.10
CA TYR A 69 -5.82 3.33 -0.07
C TYR A 69 -5.04 2.95 1.18
N ILE A 70 -5.59 2.05 2.00
CA ILE A 70 -4.99 1.68 3.28
C ILE A 70 -4.61 0.20 3.26
N CYS A 71 -3.31 -0.06 3.31
CA CYS A 71 -2.71 -1.37 3.33
C CYS A 71 -2.28 -1.74 4.76
N ILE A 72 -2.91 -2.75 5.34
CA ILE A 72 -2.48 -3.33 6.62
C ILE A 72 -1.33 -4.28 6.35
N LEU A 73 -0.19 -4.03 7.00
CA LEU A 73 1.04 -4.79 6.84
C LEU A 73 1.07 -5.98 7.82
N GLY A 74 1.51 -7.14 7.32
CA GLY A 74 1.70 -8.33 8.15
C GLY A 74 2.91 -8.21 9.10
N PRO A 75 2.94 -8.98 10.20
CA PRO A 75 4.01 -8.93 11.20
C PRO A 75 5.37 -9.40 10.65
N ASP A 76 5.38 -10.29 9.65
CA ASP A 76 6.60 -10.84 9.04
C ASP A 76 7.24 -9.89 8.00
N LEU A 77 6.65 -8.71 7.78
CA LEU A 77 7.12 -7.77 6.80
C LEU A 77 8.36 -7.00 7.28
N ASN A 78 9.41 -6.96 6.46
CA ASN A 78 10.48 -5.99 6.63
C ASN A 78 10.01 -4.58 6.20
N ILE A 79 9.47 -3.83 7.17
CA ILE A 79 8.95 -2.47 6.97
C ILE A 79 10.03 -1.55 6.38
N TYR A 80 11.26 -1.58 6.89
CA TYR A 80 12.33 -0.69 6.40
C TYR A 80 12.60 -0.90 4.92
N LYS A 81 12.69 -2.17 4.47
CA LYS A 81 12.89 -2.49 3.06
C LYS A 81 11.73 -2.03 2.19
N LEU A 82 10.49 -2.16 2.69
CA LEU A 82 9.30 -1.67 1.98
C LEU A 82 9.34 -0.15 1.84
N LEU A 83 9.60 0.58 2.92
CA LEU A 83 9.69 2.04 2.92
C LEU A 83 10.73 2.52 1.92
N THR A 84 11.96 2.00 1.99
CA THR A 84 13.02 2.36 1.03
C THR A 84 12.62 2.06 -0.42
N SER A 85 11.92 0.95 -0.67
CA SER A 85 11.45 0.63 -2.02
C SER A 85 10.40 1.63 -2.52
N LEU A 86 9.49 2.05 -1.65
CA LEU A 86 8.46 3.04 -1.96
C LEU A 86 9.05 4.43 -2.20
N GLU A 87 9.92 4.88 -1.30
CA GLU A 87 10.56 6.19 -1.42
C GLU A 87 11.37 6.31 -2.70
N ASN A 88 12.14 5.26 -3.05
CA ASN A 88 12.94 5.24 -4.28
C ASN A 88 12.08 5.15 -5.55
N ALA A 89 11.00 4.37 -5.53
CA ALA A 89 10.20 4.17 -6.73
C ALA A 89 9.27 5.35 -7.01
N LEU A 90 8.66 5.92 -5.96
CA LEU A 90 7.67 6.98 -6.11
C LEU A 90 8.29 8.38 -5.99
N ASP A 91 9.59 8.48 -5.66
CA ASP A 91 10.27 9.74 -5.38
C ASP A 91 9.53 10.59 -4.33
N VAL A 92 9.01 9.91 -3.30
CA VAL A 92 8.28 10.52 -2.18
C VAL A 92 8.97 10.18 -0.87
N LYS A 93 8.72 11.00 0.16
CA LYS A 93 9.11 10.67 1.53
C LYS A 93 7.94 10.04 2.25
N VAL A 94 8.13 8.86 2.85
CA VAL A 94 7.08 8.25 3.66
C VAL A 94 7.06 8.89 5.03
N VAL A 95 5.92 9.48 5.40
CA VAL A 95 5.75 10.14 6.70
C VAL A 95 5.31 9.09 7.72
N VAL A 96 6.15 8.86 8.73
CA VAL A 96 5.84 7.94 9.83
C VAL A 96 5.06 8.68 10.91
N ARG A 97 3.88 8.17 11.25
CA ARG A 97 3.02 8.68 12.32
C ARG A 97 2.94 7.66 13.45
N THR A 98 3.03 8.15 14.68
CA THR A 98 2.62 7.42 15.88
C THR A 98 1.15 7.76 16.16
N PRO A 99 0.32 6.77 16.57
CA PRO A 99 -1.07 7.01 16.93
C PRO A 99 -1.21 7.95 18.13
#